data_AF-A0A1Q8CGF3-F1
#
_entry.id   AF-A0A1Q8CGF3-F1
#
_cell.length_a   1.000
_cell.length_b   1.000
_cell.length_c   1.000
_cell.angle_alpha   90.00
_cell.angle_beta   90.00
_cell.angle_gamma   90.00
#
_symmetry.space_group_name_H-M   'P 1'
#
loop_
_entity.id
_entity.type
_entity.pdbx_description
1 polymer ?
#
loop_
_entity_poly.entity_id
_entity_poly.type
_entity_poly.pdbx_seq_one_letter_code
_entity_poly.pdbx_strand_id
1 'polypeptide(L)'
;MAVRRRTLLKGMLGAGALAGLAGCGSDDGGGGGGGGGGAVTLGSNWSDEVPKNAIAAVMKGYSGGEVRINTVEHNAFQENINSYLQGGPD
;
A
#
# COMPACT_ATOMS: atom_id res chain seq x y z
N MET A 1 -43.43 11.85 14.25
CA MET A 1 -42.26 12.73 14.45
C MET A 1 -41.00 11.90 14.21
N ALA A 2 -40.50 11.86 12.97
CA ALA A 2 -39.33 11.04 12.64
C ALA A 2 -38.06 11.81 13.00
N VAL A 3 -37.30 11.30 13.97
CA VAL A 3 -35.97 11.82 14.34
C VAL A 3 -35.08 11.79 13.11
N ARG A 4 -34.68 12.96 12.61
CA ARG A 4 -33.84 13.06 11.42
C ARG A 4 -32.41 12.67 11.77
N ARG A 5 -31.85 11.75 10.98
CA ARG A 5 -30.46 11.28 11.04
C ARG A 5 -29.45 12.42 11.15
N ARG A 6 -29.73 13.55 10.50
CA ARG A 6 -28.93 14.79 10.56
C ARG A 6 -28.79 15.38 11.98
N THR A 7 -29.80 15.25 12.84
CA THR A 7 -29.75 15.75 14.22
C THR A 7 -28.88 14.84 15.10
N LEU A 8 -28.89 13.53 14.83
CA LEU A 8 -28.02 12.56 15.50
C LEU A 8 -26.54 12.76 15.14
N LEU A 9 -26.23 12.96 13.85
CA LEU A 9 -24.85 13.18 13.41
C LEU A 9 -24.24 14.47 13.98
N LYS A 10 -25.05 15.53 14.14
CA LYS A 10 -24.57 16.79 14.75
C LYS A 10 -24.33 16.68 16.25
N GLY A 11 -25.03 15.79 16.95
CA GLY A 11 -24.79 15.52 18.38
C GLY A 11 -23.47 14.78 18.64
N MET A 12 -23.03 13.92 17.73
CA MET A 12 -21.79 13.14 17.89
C MET A 12 -20.50 13.95 17.69
N LEU A 13 -20.54 15.10 17.01
CA LEU A 13 -19.34 15.94 16.84
C LEU A 13 -19.05 16.87 18.04
N GLY A 14 -20.00 17.08 18.96
CA GLY A 14 -19.87 18.07 20.04
C GLY A 14 -19.02 17.63 21.23
N ALA A 15 -18.74 16.33 21.40
CA ALA A 15 -18.05 15.80 22.58
C ALA A 15 -16.73 15.07 22.28
N GLY A 16 -16.38 14.86 21.00
CA GLY A 16 -15.21 14.06 20.59
C GLY A 16 -14.20 14.78 19.69
N ALA A 17 -14.46 16.03 19.29
CA ALA A 17 -13.64 16.73 18.30
C ALA A 17 -12.20 17.05 18.78
N LEU A 18 -11.89 16.91 20.07
CA LEU A 18 -10.53 17.11 20.60
C LEU A 18 -9.72 15.82 20.78
N ALA A 19 -10.34 14.63 20.63
CA ALA A 19 -9.65 13.33 20.72
C ALA A 19 -9.21 12.78 19.34
N GLY A 20 -9.67 13.39 18.24
CA GLY A 20 -9.36 12.94 16.88
C GLY A 20 -8.07 13.52 16.28
N LEU A 21 -7.38 14.44 16.97
CA LEU A 21 -6.12 15.02 16.50
C LEU A 21 -4.89 14.13 16.74
N ALA A 22 -5.05 12.95 17.36
CA ALA A 22 -3.97 11.98 17.57
C ALA A 22 -3.38 11.38 16.26
N GLY A 23 -3.99 11.68 15.10
CA GLY A 23 -3.46 11.28 13.79
C GLY A 23 -2.70 12.39 13.04
N CYS A 24 -2.57 13.60 13.59
CA CYS A 24 -1.96 14.75 12.90
C CYS A 24 -0.93 15.51 13.76
N GLY A 25 -0.34 14.87 14.77
CA GLY A 25 0.75 15.44 15.57
C GLY A 25 2.09 14.78 15.22
N SER A 26 2.87 15.44 14.37
CA SER A 26 4.29 15.17 14.12
C SER A 26 5.10 15.02 15.40
N ASP A 27 6.09 14.12 15.39
CA ASP A 27 7.46 14.43 15.80
C ASP A 27 8.41 13.30 15.33
N ASP A 28 9.55 13.71 14.79
CA ASP A 28 10.65 12.90 14.27
C ASP A 28 11.15 11.83 15.24
N GLY A 29 11.54 10.66 14.69
CA GLY A 29 12.40 9.70 15.38
C GLY A 29 11.68 8.56 16.09
N GLY A 30 11.34 7.53 15.31
CA GLY A 30 10.89 6.24 15.85
C GLY A 30 11.19 5.13 14.87
N GLY A 31 12.47 4.77 14.74
CA GLY A 31 12.86 3.61 13.96
C GLY A 31 12.25 2.31 14.49
N GLY A 32 12.02 1.38 13.57
CA GLY A 32 11.94 -0.04 13.90
C GLY A 32 10.54 -0.61 14.09
N GLY A 33 9.84 -0.80 12.98
CA GLY A 33 8.75 -1.79 12.87
C GLY A 33 9.20 -2.99 12.04
N GLY A 34 10.27 -3.66 12.45
CA GLY A 34 10.54 -5.02 11.98
C GLY A 34 9.39 -5.92 12.47
N GLY A 35 8.59 -6.45 11.56
CA GLY A 35 7.49 -7.34 11.93
C GLY A 35 6.31 -7.33 10.97
N GLY A 36 6.46 -8.05 9.86
CA GLY A 36 5.35 -8.50 9.04
C GLY A 36 5.81 -9.70 8.23
N GLY A 37 5.79 -10.90 8.79
CA GLY A 37 6.19 -12.15 8.13
C GLY A 37 5.26 -12.59 6.98
N GLY A 38 4.59 -11.65 6.31
CA GLY A 38 3.77 -11.90 5.14
C GLY A 38 4.59 -11.70 3.87
N ALA A 39 4.24 -12.42 2.82
CA ALA A 39 4.85 -12.21 1.52
C ALA A 39 4.56 -10.79 1.01
N VAL A 40 5.59 -10.12 0.50
CA VAL A 40 5.44 -8.87 -0.25
C VAL A 40 5.27 -9.19 -1.73
N THR A 41 4.60 -8.31 -2.45
CA THR A 41 4.47 -8.37 -3.91
C THR A 41 5.51 -7.45 -4.56
N LEU A 42 5.89 -7.77 -5.80
CA LEU A 42 6.80 -6.96 -6.61
C LEU A 42 6.25 -6.86 -8.04
N GLY A 43 5.75 -5.69 -8.39
CA GLY A 43 5.39 -5.35 -9.76
C GLY A 43 6.64 -5.20 -10.63
N SER A 44 6.69 -5.91 -11.76
CA SER A 44 7.85 -5.92 -12.64
C SER A 44 7.44 -5.84 -14.11
N ASN A 45 7.99 -4.88 -14.86
CA ASN A 45 7.75 -4.80 -16.31
C ASN A 45 8.76 -5.58 -17.16
N TRP A 46 9.71 -6.25 -16.50
CA TRP A 46 10.77 -7.05 -17.11
C TRP A 46 10.20 -8.37 -17.62
N SER A 47 9.42 -8.29 -18.69
CA SER A 47 8.61 -9.39 -19.22
C SER A 47 9.37 -10.31 -20.17
N ASP A 48 10.42 -9.82 -20.82
CA ASP A 48 11.31 -10.62 -21.65
C ASP A 48 12.06 -11.68 -20.82
N GLU A 49 12.37 -12.82 -21.43
CA GLU A 49 12.89 -14.00 -20.74
C GLU A 49 14.16 -13.71 -19.91
N VAL A 50 15.13 -13.02 -20.51
CA VAL A 50 16.42 -12.73 -19.86
C VAL A 50 16.24 -11.85 -18.61
N PRO A 51 15.64 -10.64 -18.69
CA PRO A 51 15.47 -9.81 -17.51
C PRO A 51 14.45 -10.38 -16.52
N LYS A 52 13.42 -11.11 -16.96
CA LYS A 52 12.49 -11.82 -16.07
C LYS A 52 13.21 -12.84 -15.19
N ASN A 53 14.05 -13.66 -15.80
CA ASN A 53 14.85 -14.66 -15.09
C ASN A 53 15.87 -14.01 -14.16
N ALA A 54 16.46 -12.87 -14.56
CA ALA A 54 17.37 -12.12 -13.71
C ALA A 54 16.68 -11.60 -12.43
N ILE A 55 15.48 -11.02 -12.55
CA ILE A 55 14.70 -10.56 -11.39
C ILE A 55 14.31 -11.73 -10.48
N ALA A 56 13.87 -12.85 -11.06
CA ALA A 56 13.58 -14.06 -10.29
C ALA A 56 14.81 -14.58 -9.53
N ALA A 57 15.99 -14.56 -10.16
CA ALA A 57 17.23 -14.98 -9.51
C ALA A 57 17.63 -14.07 -8.35
N VAL A 58 17.46 -12.74 -8.51
CA VAL A 58 17.72 -11.77 -7.43
C VAL A 58 16.77 -12.00 -6.25
N MET A 59 15.48 -12.15 -6.50
CA MET A 59 14.49 -12.35 -5.44
C MET A 59 14.63 -13.72 -4.76
N LYS A 60 15.11 -14.75 -5.47
CA LYS A 60 15.46 -16.03 -4.85
C LYS A 60 16.61 -15.91 -3.84
N GLY A 61 17.52 -14.95 -4.04
CA GLY A 61 18.61 -14.66 -3.11
C GLY A 61 18.21 -13.74 -1.94
N TYR A 62 17.00 -13.19 -1.93
CA TYR A 62 16.53 -12.29 -0.89
C TYR A 62 16.18 -13.07 0.38
N SER A 63 16.79 -12.68 1.51
CA SER A 63 16.60 -13.31 2.81
C SER A 63 15.62 -12.58 3.73
N GLY A 64 15.07 -11.44 3.29
CA GLY A 64 14.21 -10.59 4.11
C GLY A 64 12.74 -11.00 4.19
N GLY A 65 12.31 -12.04 3.45
CA GLY A 65 10.94 -12.51 3.42
C GLY A 65 10.55 -13.17 2.09
N GLU A 66 9.29 -13.61 1.97
CA GLU A 66 8.74 -14.10 0.70
C GLU A 66 8.43 -12.92 -0.22
N VAL A 67 8.84 -13.01 -1.49
CA VAL A 67 8.53 -12.01 -2.53
C VAL A 67 7.77 -12.70 -3.67
N ARG A 68 6.58 -12.19 -4.00
CA ARG A 68 5.78 -12.63 -5.15
C ARG A 68 5.94 -11.65 -6.29
N ILE A 69 6.56 -12.10 -7.38
CA ILE A 69 6.80 -11.25 -8.55
C ILE A 69 5.56 -11.28 -9.45
N ASN A 70 4.94 -10.12 -9.64
CA ASN A 70 3.89 -9.88 -10.61
C ASN A 70 4.50 -9.26 -11.87
N THR A 71 4.82 -10.10 -12.85
CA THR A 71 5.37 -9.62 -14.13
C THR A 71 4.27 -9.17 -15.07
N VAL A 72 4.29 -7.89 -15.44
CA VAL A 72 3.41 -7.27 -16.44
C VAL A 72 4.20 -7.06 -17.73
N GLU A 73 3.53 -7.13 -18.89
CA GLU A 73 4.17 -6.82 -20.17
C GLU A 73 4.70 -5.38 -20.20
N HIS A 74 5.86 -5.19 -20.83
CA HIS A 74 6.65 -3.96 -20.72
C HIS A 74 5.90 -2.72 -21.19
N ASN A 75 5.21 -2.80 -22.33
CA ASN A 75 4.45 -1.67 -22.88
C ASN A 75 3.14 -1.45 -22.12
N ALA A 76 2.43 -2.53 -21.78
CA ALA A 76 1.19 -2.47 -21.00
C ALA A 76 1.41 -1.84 -19.63
N PHE A 77 2.53 -2.12 -18.96
CA PHE A 77 2.87 -1.48 -17.70
C PHE A 77 3.11 0.03 -17.87
N GLN A 78 3.77 0.44 -18.95
CA GLN A 78 4.01 1.85 -19.25
C GLN A 78 2.73 2.61 -19.57
N GLU A 79 1.87 2.04 -20.40
CA GLU A 79 0.60 2.65 -20.79
C GLU A 79 -0.35 2.81 -19.60
N ASN A 80 -0.28 1.89 -18.63
CA ASN A 80 -1.21 1.83 -17.51
C ASN A 80 -0.58 2.23 -16.15
N ILE A 81 0.61 2.85 -16.14
CA ILE A 81 1.34 3.13 -14.88
C ILE A 81 0.53 3.96 -13.89
N ASN A 82 -0.23 4.95 -14.37
CA ASN A 82 -1.06 5.80 -13.51
C ASN A 82 -2.19 5.01 -12.85
N SER A 83 -2.85 4.14 -13.61
CA SER A 83 -3.92 3.28 -13.10
C SER A 83 -3.39 2.25 -12.11
N TYR A 84 -2.23 1.66 -12.39
CA TYR A 84 -1.54 0.74 -11.50
C TYR A 84 -1.22 1.40 -10.15
N LEU A 85 -0.62 2.60 -10.15
CA LEU A 85 -0.24 3.31 -8.92
C LEU A 85 -1.43 3.78 -8.08
N GLN A 86 -2.58 4.01 -8.70
CA GLN A 86 -3.80 4.46 -8.02
C GLN A 86 -4.72 3.30 -7.59
N GLY A 87 -4.53 2.11 -8.15
CA GLY A 87 -5.41 0.94 -7.98
C GLY A 87 -5.06 -0.01 -6.84
N GLY A 88 -3.96 0.24 -6.12
CA GLY A 88 -3.36 -0.73 -5.19
C GLY A 88 -2.21 -1.46 -5.87
N PRO A 89 -1.08 -0.76 -6.09
CA PRO A 89 0.09 -1.36 -6.73
C PRO A 89 0.68 -2.48 -5.85
N ASP A 90 1.43 -3.37 -6.50
CA ASP A 90 2.27 -4.36 -5.82
C ASP A 90 3.35 -3.71 -4.95
#